data_AF-A0A7G7LIW2-F1
#
_entry.id   AF-A0A7G7LIW2-F1
#
_cell.length_a   1.000
_cell.length_b   1.000
_cell.length_c   1.000
_cell.angle_alpha   90.00
_cell.angle_beta   90.00
_cell.angle_gamma   90.00
#
_symmetry.space_group_name_H-M   'P 1'
#
loop_
_entity.id
_entity.type
_entity.pdbx_description
1 polymer ?
#
loop_
_entity_poly.entity_id
_entity_poly.type
_entity_poly.pdbx_seq_one_letter_code
_entity_poly.pdbx_strand_id
1 'polypeptide(L)'
;EGRIALEDIASGFATSLENEYKKTTGQTARYAVEGEDYDLGHGDVAIAAITSCTNTSNPSVLIAAGLLARNAVAKGLKTKPWVKTSLAPGSQVVAAYLESAGLQKDLDALGFNLVGFGCTTCIGNSGPLPAPISKTINEKGLIAAAVLSGNRNFEGRVSPDVQ
;
A
#
# COMPACT_ATOMS: atom_id res chain seq x y z
N GLU A 1 -15.18 -3.40 13.37
CA GLU A 1 -16.00 -2.47 12.56
C GLU A 1 -15.31 -2.22 11.23
N GLY A 2 -16.01 -1.68 10.22
CA GLY A 2 -15.43 -1.34 8.92
C GLY A 2 -15.00 -2.53 8.04
N ARG A 3 -15.61 -3.72 8.22
CA ARG A 3 -15.33 -4.88 7.36
C ARG A 3 -16.07 -4.72 6.04
N ILE A 4 -15.35 -4.85 4.93
CA ILE A 4 -15.88 -4.86 3.57
C ILE A 4 -15.34 -6.13 2.91
N ALA A 5 -16.19 -6.86 2.18
CA ALA A 5 -15.76 -8.02 1.41
C ALA A 5 -14.84 -7.59 0.27
N LEU A 6 -13.89 -8.44 -0.13
CA LEU A 6 -12.89 -8.05 -1.15
C LEU A 6 -13.54 -7.68 -2.48
N GLU A 7 -14.59 -8.42 -2.85
CA GLU A 7 -15.44 -8.19 -4.03
C GLU A 7 -16.20 -6.85 -3.98
N ASP A 8 -16.45 -6.31 -2.79
CA ASP A 8 -17.21 -5.09 -2.58
C ASP A 8 -16.33 -3.86 -2.38
N ILE A 9 -14.99 -3.99 -2.41
CA ILE A 9 -14.08 -2.85 -2.19
C ILE A 9 -14.33 -1.73 -3.21
N ALA A 10 -14.52 -2.07 -4.49
CA ALA A 10 -14.70 -1.07 -5.54
C ALA A 10 -16.03 -0.31 -5.40
N SER A 11 -17.13 -1.03 -5.17
CA SER A 11 -18.47 -0.43 -4.98
C SER A 11 -18.56 0.33 -3.66
N GLY A 12 -17.95 -0.19 -2.60
CA GLY A 12 -17.81 0.46 -1.31
C GLY A 12 -17.03 1.77 -1.43
N PHE A 13 -15.87 1.75 -2.09
CA PHE A 13 -15.07 2.96 -2.30
C PHE A 13 -15.83 4.02 -3.09
N ALA A 14 -16.53 3.66 -4.18
CA ALA A 14 -17.36 4.60 -4.93
C ALA A 14 -18.45 5.23 -4.06
N THR A 15 -19.08 4.43 -3.19
CA THR A 15 -20.10 4.89 -2.24
C THR A 15 -19.50 5.88 -1.22
N SER A 16 -18.33 5.57 -0.65
CA SER A 16 -17.64 6.45 0.30
C SER A 16 -17.15 7.74 -0.37
N LEU A 17 -16.68 7.67 -1.63
CA LEU A 17 -16.24 8.83 -2.41
C LEU A 17 -17.36 9.88 -2.53
N GLU A 18 -18.59 9.44 -2.76
CA GLU A 18 -19.76 10.32 -2.83
C GLU A 18 -20.27 10.75 -1.44
N ASN A 19 -20.45 9.78 -0.54
CA ASN A 19 -21.20 10.00 0.69
C ASN A 19 -20.35 10.56 1.82
N GLU A 20 -19.08 10.15 1.94
CA GLU A 20 -18.18 10.53 3.02
C GLU A 20 -17.30 11.71 2.57
N TYR A 21 -16.65 11.58 1.41
CA TYR A 21 -15.72 12.58 0.90
C TYR A 21 -16.38 13.68 0.05
N LYS A 22 -17.69 13.56 -0.23
CA LYS A 22 -18.48 14.54 -1.00
C LYS A 22 -17.92 14.85 -2.39
N LYS A 23 -17.21 13.89 -3.00
CA LYS A 23 -16.66 13.99 -4.36
C LYS A 23 -17.70 13.53 -5.39
N THR A 24 -18.70 14.37 -5.63
CA THR A 24 -19.82 14.05 -6.54
C THR A 24 -19.51 14.31 -8.02
N THR A 25 -18.40 14.99 -8.32
CA THR A 25 -17.94 15.26 -9.69
C THR A 25 -16.46 14.88 -9.84
N GLY A 26 -16.05 14.54 -11.06
CA GLY A 26 -14.64 14.25 -11.36
C GLY A 26 -14.10 12.95 -10.73
N GLN A 27 -14.96 12.01 -10.33
CA GLN A 27 -14.55 10.76 -9.67
C GLN A 27 -13.54 9.94 -10.51
N THR A 28 -13.64 10.02 -11.84
CA THR A 28 -12.76 9.33 -12.79
C THR A 28 -11.62 10.21 -13.32
N ALA A 29 -11.49 11.44 -12.84
CA ALA A 29 -10.44 12.35 -13.29
C ALA A 29 -9.05 11.82 -12.86
N ARG A 30 -8.09 11.92 -13.78
CA ARG A 30 -6.69 11.60 -13.54
C ARG A 30 -5.82 12.83 -13.81
N TYR A 31 -4.77 13.00 -13.02
CA TYR A 31 -3.89 14.16 -13.05
C TYR A 31 -2.44 13.72 -13.16
N ALA A 32 -1.73 14.27 -14.15
CA ALA A 32 -0.31 14.00 -14.36
C ALA A 32 0.51 14.36 -13.11
N VAL A 33 1.55 13.57 -12.84
CA VAL A 33 2.51 13.84 -11.78
C VAL A 33 3.71 14.60 -12.37
N GLU A 34 4.11 15.68 -11.71
CA GLU A 34 5.15 16.57 -12.21
C GLU A 34 6.50 15.84 -12.37
N GLY A 35 7.06 15.87 -13.58
CA GLY A 35 8.35 15.22 -13.88
C GLY A 35 8.26 13.73 -14.17
N GLU A 36 7.06 13.15 -14.19
CA GLU A 36 6.83 11.71 -14.33
C GLU A 36 5.95 11.40 -15.55
N ASP A 37 5.97 10.15 -16.02
CA ASP A 37 5.19 9.67 -17.17
C ASP A 37 3.85 9.02 -16.78
N TYR A 38 3.43 9.21 -15.53
CA TYR A 38 2.22 8.64 -14.96
C TYR A 38 1.30 9.70 -14.35
N ASP A 39 0.08 9.28 -14.05
CA ASP A 39 -0.98 10.09 -13.46
C ASP A 39 -1.55 9.44 -12.20
N LEU A 40 -2.33 10.22 -11.44
CA LEU A 40 -3.02 9.79 -10.23
C LEU A 40 -4.50 10.16 -10.29
N GLY A 41 -5.36 9.28 -9.77
CA GLY A 41 -6.78 9.50 -9.59
C GLY A 41 -7.26 9.03 -8.23
N HIS A 42 -8.57 9.18 -7.99
CA HIS A 42 -9.21 8.67 -6.77
C HIS A 42 -9.06 7.15 -6.67
N GLY A 43 -8.72 6.67 -5.48
CA GLY A 43 -8.57 5.24 -5.17
C GLY A 43 -7.24 4.63 -5.59
N ASP A 44 -6.36 5.38 -6.25
CA ASP A 44 -5.00 4.90 -6.51
C ASP A 44 -4.28 4.62 -5.18
N VAL A 45 -3.68 3.44 -5.07
CA VAL A 45 -2.92 3.04 -3.88
C VAL A 45 -1.60 3.80 -3.88
N ALA A 46 -1.40 4.69 -2.92
CA ALA A 46 -0.15 5.43 -2.75
C ALA A 46 0.81 4.73 -1.77
N ILE A 47 0.28 3.94 -0.83
CA ILE A 47 1.06 3.19 0.16
C ILE A 47 0.59 1.74 0.20
N ALA A 48 1.53 0.80 0.09
CA ALA A 48 1.29 -0.62 0.27
C ALA A 48 2.33 -1.22 1.25
N ALA A 49 1.91 -1.57 2.47
CA ALA A 49 2.84 -1.98 3.53
C ALA A 49 2.53 -3.37 4.10
N ILE A 50 3.49 -4.29 4.00
CA ILE A 50 3.51 -5.52 4.79
C ILE A 50 4.20 -5.16 6.12
N THR A 51 3.39 -4.93 7.14
CA THR A 51 3.79 -4.40 8.45
C THR A 51 2.99 -5.09 9.58
N SER A 52 3.16 -4.62 10.81
CA SER A 52 2.50 -5.08 12.04
C SER A 52 2.95 -6.45 12.55
N CYS A 53 3.17 -6.54 13.86
CA CYS A 53 3.41 -7.79 14.56
C CYS A 53 2.23 -8.76 14.47
N THR A 54 1.00 -8.28 14.24
CA THR A 54 -0.19 -9.14 14.12
C THR A 54 -0.09 -10.09 12.93
N ASN A 55 0.36 -9.59 11.78
CA ASN A 55 0.41 -10.39 10.55
C ASN A 55 1.81 -10.90 10.24
N THR A 56 2.86 -10.14 10.58
CA THR A 56 4.25 -10.56 10.30
C THR A 56 4.74 -11.66 11.24
N SER A 57 4.05 -11.92 12.35
CA SER A 57 4.33 -13.08 13.22
C SER A 57 3.73 -14.40 12.71
N ASN A 58 2.91 -14.35 11.66
CA ASN A 58 2.27 -15.53 11.06
C ASN A 58 3.03 -15.94 9.78
N PRO A 59 3.82 -17.03 9.80
CA PRO A 59 4.59 -17.47 8.64
C PRO A 59 3.71 -17.80 7.44
N SER A 60 2.50 -18.32 7.66
CA SER A 60 1.62 -18.76 6.58
C SER A 60 1.25 -17.61 5.63
N VAL A 61 0.91 -16.43 6.18
CA VAL A 61 0.53 -15.27 5.35
C VAL A 61 1.73 -14.62 4.67
N LEU A 62 2.92 -14.64 5.29
CA LEU A 62 4.11 -14.09 4.67
C LEU A 62 4.71 -15.00 3.59
N ILE A 63 4.69 -16.32 3.80
CA ILE A 63 5.01 -17.27 2.74
C ILE A 63 4.01 -17.16 1.59
N ALA A 64 2.71 -17.02 1.88
CA ALA A 64 1.71 -16.79 0.84
C ALA A 64 1.97 -15.50 0.06
N ALA A 65 2.32 -14.40 0.73
CA ALA A 65 2.69 -13.14 0.09
C ALA A 65 3.92 -13.30 -0.82
N GLY A 66 4.96 -13.99 -0.35
CA GLY A 66 6.15 -14.29 -1.15
C GLY A 66 5.83 -15.18 -2.37
N LEU A 67 5.03 -16.22 -2.21
CA LEU A 67 4.59 -17.08 -3.31
C LEU A 67 3.75 -16.33 -4.34
N LEU A 68 2.91 -15.40 -3.88
CA LEU A 68 2.14 -14.52 -4.76
C LEU A 68 3.06 -13.58 -5.54
N ALA A 69 4.05 -12.97 -4.86
CA ALA A 69 5.06 -12.12 -5.49
C ALA A 69 5.82 -12.89 -6.59
N ARG A 70 6.29 -14.11 -6.28
CA ARG A 70 6.97 -14.99 -7.25
C ARG A 70 6.12 -15.22 -8.50
N ASN A 71 4.84 -15.57 -8.30
CA ASN A 71 3.95 -15.84 -9.41
C ASN A 71 3.62 -14.57 -10.22
N ALA A 72 3.54 -13.41 -9.58
CA ALA A 72 3.32 -12.13 -10.24
C ALA A 72 4.53 -11.72 -11.09
N VAL A 73 5.74 -11.82 -10.53
CA VAL A 73 7.00 -11.53 -11.21
C VAL A 73 7.22 -12.48 -12.38
N ALA A 74 6.94 -13.79 -12.21
CA ALA A 74 7.01 -14.77 -13.29
C ALA A 74 6.04 -14.47 -14.45
N LYS A 75 4.96 -13.73 -14.20
CA LYS A 75 4.01 -13.24 -15.20
C LYS A 75 4.36 -11.85 -15.75
N GLY A 76 5.50 -11.28 -15.37
CA GLY A 76 5.96 -9.96 -15.82
C GLY A 76 5.22 -8.79 -15.16
N LEU A 77 4.45 -9.03 -14.10
CA LEU A 77 3.78 -7.96 -13.36
C LEU A 77 4.79 -7.16 -12.54
N LYS A 78 4.55 -5.86 -12.44
CA LYS A 78 5.34 -4.91 -11.64
C LYS A 78 4.40 -4.02 -10.85
N THR A 79 4.88 -3.52 -9.72
CA THR A 79 4.18 -2.47 -8.98
C THR A 79 4.20 -1.16 -9.77
N LYS A 80 3.15 -0.36 -9.57
CA LYS A 80 3.07 0.96 -10.18
C LYS A 80 4.10 1.90 -9.51
N PRO A 81 4.72 2.81 -10.27
CA PRO A 81 5.85 3.60 -9.78
C PRO A 81 5.49 4.57 -8.64
N TRP A 82 4.22 4.96 -8.54
CA TRP A 82 3.74 5.86 -7.48
C TRP A 82 3.47 5.16 -6.14
N VAL A 83 3.53 3.83 -6.09
CA VAL A 83 3.19 3.07 -4.88
C VAL A 83 4.42 2.96 -3.98
N LYS A 84 4.36 3.56 -2.79
CA LYS A 84 5.37 3.35 -1.75
C LYS A 84 5.16 2.00 -1.09
N THR A 85 5.98 1.03 -1.47
CA THR A 85 5.97 -0.34 -0.95
C THR A 85 6.96 -0.50 0.21
N SER A 86 6.64 -1.36 1.19
CA SER A 86 7.55 -1.64 2.30
C SER A 86 7.26 -2.99 2.97
N LEU A 87 8.32 -3.71 3.37
CA LEU A 87 8.25 -4.87 4.25
C LEU A 87 8.93 -4.54 5.59
N ALA A 88 8.17 -4.59 6.68
CA ALA A 88 8.64 -4.32 8.03
C ALA A 88 8.18 -5.42 9.00
N PRO A 89 8.92 -6.53 9.11
CA PRO A 89 8.57 -7.63 9.97
C PRO A 89 8.90 -7.34 11.44
N GLY A 90 8.21 -8.03 12.36
CA GLY A 90 8.47 -7.90 13.79
C GLY A 90 9.76 -8.57 14.29
N SER A 91 10.42 -9.40 13.46
CA SER A 91 11.60 -10.17 13.87
C SER A 91 12.49 -10.53 12.67
N GLN A 92 13.79 -10.70 12.93
CA GLN A 92 14.78 -11.20 11.96
C GLN A 92 14.48 -12.61 11.47
N VAL A 93 13.78 -13.42 12.27
CA VAL A 93 13.36 -14.78 11.88
C VAL A 93 12.51 -14.75 10.60
N VAL A 94 11.71 -13.71 10.43
CA VAL A 94 10.86 -13.54 9.24
C VAL A 94 11.69 -13.35 7.97
N ALA A 95 12.66 -12.44 8.03
CA ALA A 95 13.57 -12.21 6.92
C ALA A 95 14.35 -13.50 6.59
N ALA A 96 14.83 -14.21 7.61
CA ALA A 96 15.61 -15.44 7.44
C ALA A 96 14.83 -16.55 6.71
N TYR A 97 13.55 -16.78 7.03
CA TYR A 97 12.79 -17.82 6.33
C TYR A 97 12.36 -17.38 4.92
N LEU A 98 12.09 -16.08 4.68
CA LEU A 98 11.76 -15.57 3.35
C LEU A 98 12.97 -15.67 2.42
N GLU A 99 14.17 -15.37 2.92
CA GLU A 99 15.42 -15.51 2.20
C GLU A 99 15.75 -16.98 1.93
N SER A 100 15.64 -17.84 2.95
CA SER A 100 15.91 -19.29 2.82
C SER A 100 14.95 -19.97 1.82
N ALA A 101 13.69 -19.50 1.75
CA ALA A 101 12.72 -19.97 0.77
C ALA A 101 12.91 -19.36 -0.64
N GLY A 102 13.85 -18.42 -0.80
CA GLY A 102 14.08 -17.70 -2.06
C GLY A 102 13.02 -16.66 -2.41
N LEU A 103 12.07 -16.38 -1.52
CA LEU A 103 10.90 -15.51 -1.78
C LEU A 103 11.19 -14.02 -1.57
N GLN A 104 12.23 -13.68 -0.80
CA GLN A 104 12.60 -12.27 -0.59
C GLN A 104 12.91 -11.55 -1.91
N LYS A 105 13.59 -12.24 -2.84
CA LYS A 105 13.93 -11.68 -4.17
C LYS A 105 12.70 -11.29 -4.98
N ASP A 106 11.64 -12.09 -4.89
CA ASP A 106 10.38 -11.81 -5.59
C ASP A 106 9.63 -10.63 -4.95
N LEU A 107 9.68 -10.53 -3.62
CA LEU A 107 9.13 -9.37 -2.89
C LEU A 107 9.88 -8.08 -3.23
N ASP A 108 11.22 -8.14 -3.27
CA ASP A 108 12.09 -7.01 -3.63
C ASP A 108 11.83 -6.54 -5.07
N ALA A 109 11.61 -7.47 -6.01
CA ALA A 109 11.27 -7.15 -7.39
C ALA A 109 9.94 -6.38 -7.55
N LEU A 110 9.04 -6.49 -6.57
CA LEU A 110 7.81 -5.70 -6.46
C LEU A 110 7.96 -4.48 -5.54
N GLY A 111 9.15 -4.23 -4.99
CA GLY A 111 9.45 -3.09 -4.13
C GLY A 111 9.24 -3.33 -2.63
N PHE A 112 8.78 -4.51 -2.21
CA PHE A 112 8.61 -4.88 -0.79
C PHE A 112 9.93 -5.25 -0.12
N ASN A 113 10.90 -4.34 -0.24
CA ASN A 113 12.20 -4.43 0.39
C ASN A 113 12.06 -4.39 1.91
N LEU A 114 12.96 -5.09 2.60
CA LEU A 114 13.08 -5.02 4.05
C LEU A 114 13.53 -3.60 4.46
N VAL A 115 12.61 -2.82 5.03
CA VAL A 115 12.90 -1.43 5.46
C VAL A 115 13.31 -1.32 6.92
N GLY A 116 13.11 -2.39 7.70
CA GLY A 116 13.51 -2.45 9.10
C GLY A 116 12.65 -3.40 9.93
N PHE A 117 13.08 -3.63 11.17
CA PHE A 117 12.36 -4.46 12.15
C PHE A 117 11.65 -3.56 13.16
N GLY A 118 10.31 -3.55 13.15
CA GLY A 118 9.53 -2.72 14.06
C GLY A 118 8.20 -2.26 13.49
N CYS A 119 7.53 -1.37 14.22
CA CYS A 119 6.14 -1.01 13.94
C CYS A 119 5.93 -0.20 12.65
N THR A 120 6.88 0.66 12.25
CA THR A 120 6.88 1.42 10.97
C THR A 120 5.50 2.00 10.58
N THR A 121 5.02 1.74 9.37
CA THR A 121 3.73 2.18 8.83
C THR A 121 2.55 1.81 9.73
N CYS A 122 2.60 0.71 10.48
CA CYS A 122 1.52 0.31 11.39
C CYS A 122 1.25 1.36 12.49
N ILE A 123 2.24 2.18 12.85
CA ILE A 123 2.08 3.27 13.81
C ILE A 123 2.08 4.66 13.16
N GLY A 124 1.97 4.75 11.84
CA GLY A 124 2.03 6.02 11.11
C GLY A 124 3.43 6.47 10.71
N ASN A 125 4.46 5.69 11.04
CA ASN A 125 5.84 5.96 10.59
C ASN A 125 6.05 5.42 9.17
N SER A 126 5.20 5.84 8.23
CA SER A 126 5.27 5.50 6.81
C SER A 126 6.32 6.33 6.06
N GLY A 127 6.71 7.48 6.62
CA GLY A 127 7.61 8.46 5.99
C GLY A 127 6.95 9.16 4.78
N PRO A 128 7.58 10.21 4.24
CA PRO A 128 6.96 11.01 3.18
C PRO A 128 6.80 10.23 1.87
N LEU A 129 5.76 10.55 1.11
CA LEU A 129 5.70 10.21 -0.31
C LEU A 129 6.66 11.11 -1.10
N PRO A 130 7.12 10.69 -2.29
CA PRO A 130 7.81 11.59 -3.21
C PRO A 130 7.04 12.90 -3.41
N ALA A 131 7.76 14.03 -3.39
CA ALA A 131 7.13 15.36 -3.38
C ALA A 131 6.15 15.59 -4.55
N PRO A 132 6.42 15.17 -5.81
CA PRO A 132 5.46 15.31 -6.90
C PRO A 132 4.14 14.56 -6.65
N ILE A 133 4.20 13.37 -6.04
CA ILE A 133 3.02 12.55 -5.74
C ILE A 133 2.18 13.23 -4.64
N SER A 134 2.81 13.60 -3.52
CA SER A 134 2.13 14.30 -2.42
C SER A 134 1.52 15.61 -2.91
N LYS A 135 2.24 16.40 -3.71
CA LYS A 135 1.74 17.64 -4.30
C LYS A 135 0.50 17.39 -5.16
N THR A 136 0.54 16.43 -6.09
CA THR A 136 -0.61 16.11 -6.95
C THR A 136 -1.83 15.66 -6.13
N ILE A 137 -1.63 14.82 -5.10
CA ILE A 137 -2.72 14.37 -4.23
C ILE A 137 -3.38 15.57 -3.53
N ASN A 138 -2.57 16.42 -2.89
CA ASN A 138 -3.08 17.54 -2.10
C ASN A 138 -3.71 18.65 -2.98
N GLU A 139 -3.04 19.07 -4.05
CA GLU A 139 -3.51 20.16 -4.92
C GLU A 139 -4.81 19.80 -5.67
N LYS A 140 -5.00 18.52 -6.01
CA LYS A 140 -6.21 18.04 -6.70
C LYS A 140 -7.25 17.49 -5.74
N GLY A 141 -6.94 17.46 -4.44
CA GLY A 141 -7.79 16.89 -3.40
C GLY A 141 -8.18 15.44 -3.72
N LEU A 142 -7.22 14.63 -4.15
CA LEU A 142 -7.43 13.21 -4.43
C LEU A 142 -7.63 12.44 -3.13
N ILE A 143 -8.49 11.43 -3.20
CA ILE A 143 -8.66 10.44 -2.13
C ILE A 143 -7.76 9.26 -2.51
N ALA A 144 -6.49 9.34 -2.12
CA ALA A 144 -5.49 8.29 -2.36
C ALA A 144 -5.55 7.25 -1.24
N ALA A 145 -5.40 5.98 -1.60
CA ALA A 145 -5.60 4.86 -0.67
C ALA A 145 -4.27 4.37 -0.08
N ALA A 146 -4.35 3.83 1.14
CA ALA A 146 -3.30 3.02 1.73
C ALA A 146 -3.79 1.60 2.05
N VAL A 147 -3.00 0.61 1.68
CA VAL A 147 -3.25 -0.80 2.00
C VAL A 147 -2.14 -1.29 2.92
N LEU A 148 -2.50 -1.80 4.09
CA LEU A 148 -1.53 -2.30 5.06
C LEU A 148 -2.02 -3.57 5.75
N SER A 149 -1.09 -4.46 6.08
CA SER A 149 -1.35 -5.60 6.98
C SER A 149 -1.37 -5.18 8.46
N GLY A 150 -1.80 -3.95 8.74
CA GLY A 150 -1.95 -3.39 10.08
C GLY A 150 -3.24 -3.79 10.78
N ASN A 151 -3.51 -3.20 11.94
CA ASN A 151 -4.74 -3.43 12.71
C ASN A 151 -5.55 -2.14 12.98
N ARG A 152 -5.05 -0.98 12.54
CA ARG A 152 -5.71 0.33 12.71
C ARG A 152 -5.53 1.16 11.44
N ASN A 153 -6.59 1.85 11.05
CA ASN A 153 -6.71 2.62 9.81
C ASN A 153 -7.62 3.86 9.97
N PHE A 154 -7.64 4.47 11.16
CA PHE A 154 -8.38 5.73 11.34
C PHE A 154 -7.69 6.88 10.59
N GLU A 155 -8.46 7.91 10.24
CA GLU A 155 -8.02 9.04 9.43
C GLU A 155 -6.73 9.69 9.98
N GLY A 156 -5.78 9.99 9.09
CA GLY A 156 -4.49 10.58 9.42
C GLY A 156 -3.51 9.65 10.17
N ARG A 157 -3.90 8.40 10.49
CA ARG A 157 -3.01 7.47 11.20
C ARG A 157 -1.85 6.98 10.35
N VAL A 158 -2.07 6.68 9.07
CA VAL A 158 -1.10 5.98 8.23
C VAL A 158 -0.13 6.95 7.57
N SER A 159 -0.64 8.00 6.95
CA SER A 159 0.10 9.11 6.33
C SER A 159 -0.87 10.30 6.20
N PRO A 160 -0.38 11.55 6.25
CA PRO A 160 -1.20 12.72 5.94
C PRO A 160 -1.72 12.76 4.48
N ASP A 161 -1.05 12.06 3.56
CA ASP A 161 -1.39 12.08 2.13
C ASP A 161 -2.42 11.01 1.70
N VAL A 162 -2.89 10.16 2.63
CA VAL A 162 -3.80 9.04 2.31
C VAL A 162 -4.98 9.00 3.27
N GLN A 163 -6.11 8.47 2.79
CA GLN A 163 -7.35 8.38 3.55
C GLN A 163 -7.90 6.95 3.56
#